data_AF-A0A820FST0-F1
#
_entry.id   AF-A0A820FST0-F1
#
_cell.length_a   1.000
_cell.length_b   1.000
_cell.length_c   1.000
_cell.angle_alpha   90.00
_cell.angle_beta   90.00
_cell.angle_gamma   90.00
#
_symmetry.space_group_name_H-M   'P 1'
#
loop_
_entity.id
_entity.type
_entity.pdbx_description
1 polymer ?
#
loop_
_entity_poly.entity_id
_entity_poly.type
_entity_poly.pdbx_seq_one_letter_code
_entity_poly.pdbx_strand_id
1 'polypeptide(L)'
;MDTYTHIEDLSNEIFFEIFDYLHAIDIFTSFTSLNKRISSILQSIPLRIVVLYNHYRHQIDFLSSHLTFHAHQVISIEIYDKIHDYT
;
A
#
# COMPACT_ATOMS: atom_id res chain seq x y z
N MET A 1 14.46 -14.48 -24.03
CA MET A 1 14.76 -13.66 -22.84
C MET A 1 13.72 -12.57 -22.88
N ASP A 2 12.75 -12.63 -21.98
CA ASP A 2 11.68 -11.65 -21.98
C ASP A 2 12.27 -10.34 -21.43
N THR A 3 12.40 -9.34 -22.31
CA THR A 3 12.82 -8.00 -21.93
C THR A 3 11.60 -7.27 -21.40
N TYR A 4 11.42 -7.29 -20.09
CA TYR A 4 10.50 -6.40 -19.39
C TYR A 4 11.02 -4.97 -19.53
N THR A 5 10.26 -4.12 -20.20
CA THR A 5 10.63 -2.71 -20.44
C THR A 5 9.85 -1.75 -19.55
N HIS A 6 8.67 -2.19 -19.09
CA HIS A 6 7.80 -1.45 -18.19
C HIS A 6 7.50 -2.28 -16.93
N ILE A 7 7.26 -1.62 -15.81
CA ILE A 7 6.85 -2.29 -14.57
C ILE A 7 5.57 -3.10 -14.79
N GLU A 8 4.68 -2.61 -15.66
CA GLU A 8 3.44 -3.26 -16.04
C GLU A 8 3.64 -4.56 -16.82
N ASP A 9 4.84 -4.85 -17.32
CA ASP A 9 5.11 -6.11 -18.00
C ASP A 9 5.33 -7.26 -17.00
N LEU A 10 5.59 -6.95 -15.72
CA LEU A 10 5.80 -7.93 -14.66
C LEU A 10 4.55 -8.76 -14.38
N SER A 11 4.74 -10.00 -13.94
CA SER A 11 3.63 -10.90 -13.59
C SER A 11 2.95 -10.49 -12.28
N ASN A 12 1.72 -10.96 -12.06
CA ASN A 12 0.95 -10.61 -10.86
C ASN A 12 1.64 -11.11 -9.58
N GLU A 13 2.35 -12.24 -9.64
CA GLU A 13 3.11 -12.82 -8.53
C GLU A 13 4.16 -11.84 -8.00
N ILE A 14 4.86 -11.15 -8.90
CA ILE A 14 5.85 -10.13 -8.52
C ILE A 14 5.18 -8.94 -7.85
N PHE A 15 4.01 -8.51 -8.32
CA PHE A 15 3.25 -7.45 -7.65
C PHE A 15 2.79 -7.87 -6.26
N PHE A 16 2.29 -9.09 -6.08
CA PHE A 16 1.92 -9.61 -4.76
C PHE A 16 3.11 -9.62 -3.81
N GLU A 17 4.28 -10.08 -4.28
CA GLU A 17 5.51 -10.08 -3.48
C GLU A 17 5.96 -8.65 -3.12
N ILE A 18 5.96 -7.71 -4.07
CA ILE A 18 6.30 -6.31 -3.80
C ILE A 18 5.35 -5.70 -2.76
N PHE A 19 4.04 -5.92 -2.92
CA PHE A 19 3.03 -5.35 -2.02
C PHE A 19 3.11 -5.91 -0.61
N ASP A 20 3.67 -7.11 -0.42
CA ASP A 20 3.91 -7.66 0.91
C ASP A 20 4.92 -6.85 1.74
N TYR A 21 5.83 -6.13 1.09
CA TYR A 21 6.80 -5.25 1.74
C TYR A 21 6.32 -3.81 1.96
N LEU A 22 5.14 -3.44 1.44
CA LEU A 22 4.65 -2.07 1.45
C LEU A 22 3.47 -1.88 2.41
N HIS A 23 3.33 -0.67 2.94
CA HIS A 23 2.16 -0.29 3.70
C HIS A 23 1.07 0.28 2.80
N ALA A 24 -0.18 0.26 3.29
CA ALA A 24 -1.35 0.64 2.53
C ALA A 24 -1.24 2.05 1.90
N ILE A 25 -0.61 3.01 2.61
CA ILE A 25 -0.40 4.36 2.08
C ILE A 25 0.54 4.36 0.87
N ASP A 26 1.66 3.65 0.94
CA ASP A 26 2.64 3.58 -0.16
C ASP A 26 2.01 2.90 -1.38
N ILE A 27 1.26 1.83 -1.13
CA ILE A 27 0.52 1.09 -2.15
C ILE A 27 -0.48 2.02 -2.85
N PHE A 28 -1.37 2.67 -2.08
CA PHE A 28 -2.42 3.49 -2.68
C PHE A 28 -1.86 4.75 -3.36
N THR A 29 -0.84 5.39 -2.80
CA THR A 29 -0.26 6.60 -3.42
C THR A 29 0.49 6.29 -4.72
N SER A 30 1.16 5.13 -4.78
CA SER A 30 2.03 4.79 -5.92
C SER A 30 1.31 4.01 -7.02
N PHE A 31 0.37 3.14 -6.66
CA PHE A 31 -0.22 2.16 -7.58
C PHE A 31 -1.69 2.40 -7.91
N THR A 32 -2.40 3.25 -7.15
CA THR A 32 -3.77 3.63 -7.51
C THR A 32 -3.75 4.41 -8.82
N SER A 33 -4.55 3.97 -9.77
CA SER A 33 -4.70 4.60 -11.10
C SER A 33 -3.55 4.36 -12.09
N LEU A 34 -2.60 3.46 -11.82
CA LEU A 34 -1.59 3.07 -12.83
C LEU A 34 -2.26 2.46 -14.06
N ASN A 35 -2.93 1.32 -13.88
CA ASN A 35 -3.74 0.71 -14.93
C ASN A 35 -4.82 -0.20 -14.32
N LYS A 36 -5.75 -0.65 -15.15
CA LYS A 36 -6.87 -1.52 -14.71
C LYS A 36 -6.41 -2.84 -14.09
N ARG A 37 -5.31 -3.43 -14.58
CA ARG A 37 -4.79 -4.69 -14.05
C ARG A 37 -4.29 -4.49 -12.62
N ILE A 38 -3.44 -3.49 -12.39
CA ILE A 38 -2.93 -3.17 -11.05
C ILE A 38 -4.08 -2.80 -10.12
N SER A 39 -5.02 -1.96 -10.56
CA SER A 39 -6.21 -1.65 -9.75
C SER A 39 -7.00 -2.91 -9.35
N SER A 40 -7.06 -3.93 -10.20
CA SER A 40 -7.70 -5.21 -9.86
C SER A 40 -6.89 -6.01 -8.86
N ILE A 41 -5.55 -5.99 -8.94
CA ILE A 41 -4.67 -6.66 -7.97
C ILE A 41 -4.81 -6.01 -6.60
N LEU A 42 -4.90 -4.68 -6.53
CA LEU A 42 -5.06 -3.94 -5.28
C LEU A 42 -6.35 -4.31 -4.51
N GLN A 43 -7.36 -4.87 -5.18
CA GLN A 43 -8.60 -5.35 -4.55
C GLN A 43 -8.47 -6.73 -3.89
N SER A 44 -7.37 -7.45 -4.10
CA SER A 44 -7.19 -8.82 -3.59
C SER A 44 -6.05 -8.98 -2.60
N ILE A 45 -5.26 -7.92 -2.34
CA ILE A 45 -4.11 -8.00 -1.43
C ILE A 45 -4.49 -7.75 0.03
N PRO A 46 -3.77 -8.33 0.99
CA PRO A 46 -3.85 -7.91 2.38
C PRO A 46 -3.22 -6.53 2.57
N LEU A 47 -3.84 -5.68 3.39
CA LEU A 47 -3.38 -4.32 3.66
C LEU A 47 -2.87 -4.20 5.09
N ARG A 48 -1.62 -3.74 5.20
CA ARG A 48 -0.98 -3.37 6.47
C ARG A 48 -0.99 -1.85 6.60
N ILE A 49 -1.67 -1.32 7.61
CA ILE A 49 -1.78 0.12 7.83
C ILE A 49 -0.76 0.54 8.87
N VAL A 50 0.08 1.51 8.51
CA VAL A 50 1.00 2.16 9.43
C VAL A 50 0.66 3.65 9.49
N VAL A 51 0.37 4.14 10.70
CA VAL A 51 0.13 5.55 10.97
C VAL A 51 1.28 6.09 11.83
N LEU A 52 1.98 7.10 11.30
CA LEU A 52 3.07 7.80 11.96
C LEU A 52 2.51 9.02 12.68
N TYR A 53 2.84 9.17 13.97
CA TYR A 53 2.30 10.23 14.82
C TYR A 53 2.53 11.66 14.30
N ASN A 54 3.61 11.93 13.55
CA ASN A 54 3.80 13.29 13.01
C ASN A 54 2.90 13.62 11.81
N HIS A 55 2.34 12.60 11.17
CA HIS A 55 1.58 12.74 9.93
C HIS A 55 0.17 12.17 10.06
N TYR A 56 -0.29 11.88 11.29
CA TYR A 56 -1.53 11.16 11.55
C TYR A 56 -2.74 11.79 10.86
N ARG A 57 -2.88 13.12 10.85
CA ARG A 57 -4.04 13.78 10.21
C ARG A 57 -4.13 13.48 8.73
N HIS A 58 -3.07 13.80 7.98
CA HIS A 58 -3.04 13.55 6.54
C HIS A 58 -3.16 12.06 6.21
N GLN A 59 -2.49 11.21 6.98
CA GLN A 59 -2.53 9.76 6.77
C GLN A 59 -3.92 9.20 7.05
N ILE A 60 -4.58 9.61 8.13
CA ILE A 60 -5.95 9.20 8.46
C ILE A 60 -6.94 9.73 7.43
N ASP A 61 -6.84 10.99 7.00
CA ASP A 61 -7.74 11.54 5.99
C ASP A 61 -7.59 10.78 4.67
N PHE A 62 -6.35 10.54 4.22
CA PHE A 62 -6.06 9.76 3.02
C PHE A 62 -6.58 8.33 3.14
N LEU A 63 -6.25 7.63 4.23
CA LEU A 63 -6.70 6.27 4.48
C LEU A 63 -8.22 6.18 4.55
N SER A 64 -8.90 7.14 5.18
CA SER A 64 -10.36 7.15 5.29
C SER A 64 -11.05 7.18 3.92
N SER A 65 -10.48 7.93 2.97
CA SER A 65 -11.00 8.03 1.60
C SER A 65 -10.84 6.74 0.77
N HIS A 66 -9.87 5.89 1.09
CA HIS A 66 -9.60 4.64 0.34
C HIS A 66 -10.13 3.40 1.08
N LEU A 67 -9.93 3.32 2.40
CA LEU A 67 -10.25 2.15 3.20
C LEU A 67 -11.74 1.85 3.28
N THR A 68 -12.63 2.79 2.99
CA THR A 68 -14.08 2.49 3.00
C THR A 68 -14.42 1.34 2.04
N PHE A 69 -13.73 1.26 0.89
CA PHE A 69 -13.89 0.16 -0.08
C PHE A 69 -12.97 -1.03 0.19
N HIS A 70 -11.88 -0.81 0.92
CA HIS A 70 -10.82 -1.80 1.15
C HIS A 70 -10.76 -2.34 2.60
N ALA A 71 -11.74 -2.01 3.45
CA ALA A 71 -11.73 -2.35 4.87
C ALA A 71 -11.61 -3.86 5.12
N HIS A 72 -12.24 -4.67 4.27
CA HIS A 72 -12.20 -6.14 4.34
C HIS A 72 -10.81 -6.73 4.06
N GLN A 73 -9.89 -5.94 3.50
CA GLN A 73 -8.52 -6.36 3.19
C GLN A 73 -7.53 -6.03 4.32
N VAL A 74 -7.93 -5.23 5.32
CA VAL A 74 -7.03 -4.79 6.39
C VAL A 74 -6.71 -5.94 7.32
N ILE A 75 -5.43 -6.26 7.44
CA ILE A 75 -4.94 -7.35 8.32
C ILE A 75 -4.21 -6.84 9.57
N SER A 76 -3.67 -5.61 9.54
CA SER A 76 -3.02 -5.00 10.70
C SER A 76 -3.11 -3.48 10.65
N ILE A 77 -3.13 -2.87 11.84
CA ILE A 77 -3.04 -1.43 12.05
C ILE A 77 -2.01 -1.17 13.14
N GLU A 78 -0.95 -0.44 12.79
CA GLU A 78 0.14 -0.08 13.69
C GLU A 78 0.23 1.45 13.76
N ILE A 79 0.29 1.98 14.98
CA ILE A 79 0.43 3.40 15.24
C ILE A 79 1.77 3.60 15.92
N TYR A 80 2.70 4.25 15.24
CA TYR A 80 4.00 4.57 15.80
C TYR A 80 3.98 6.00 16.32
N ASP A 81 4.13 6.12 17.64
CA ASP A 81 4.60 7.36 18.22
C ASP A 81 6.07 7.55 17.83
N LYS A 82 6.56 8.79 17.76
CA LYS A 82 8.00 9.02 17.55
C LYS A 82 8.75 8.31 18.67
N ILE A 83 9.28 7.12 18.42
CA ILE A 83 10.40 6.63 19.20
C ILE A 83 11.51 7.63 18.92
N HIS A 84 11.92 8.38 19.94
CA HIS A 84 13.18 9.11 19.88
C HIS A 84 14.24 8.11 19.45
N ASP A 85 14.89 8.38 18.32
CA ASP A 85 16.14 7.72 17.97
C ASP A 85 17.10 7.95 19.14
N TYR A 86 17.22 6.96 20.02
CA TYR A 86 18.41 6.86 20.85
C TYR A 86 19.47 6.27 19.92
N THR A 87 20.38 7.15 19.51
CA THR A 87 21.79 6.91 19.13
C THR A 87 22.29 5.48 19.24
#